data_AF-A0A2W7M854-F1
#
_entry.id   AF-A0A2W7M854-F1
#
_cell.length_a   1.000
_cell.length_b   1.000
_cell.length_c   1.000
_cell.angle_alpha   90.00
_cell.angle_beta   90.00
_cell.angle_gamma   90.00
#
_symmetry.space_group_name_H-M   'P 1'
#
loop_
_entity.id
_entity.type
_entity.pdbx_description
1 polymer ?
#
loop_
_entity_poly.entity_id
_entity_poly.type
_entity_poly.pdbx_seq_one_letter_code
_entity_poly.pdbx_strand_id
1 'polypeptide(L)'
;MSHLNNDLRADFVEALEEISTLMSIAYDQLGPVPEDHALAQAGLENGGEIVLDYVDHNEAGVAFEHLLYMIDEPPLVVSEKCIKILARIAKSLKMPFTR
;
A
#
# COMPACT_ATOMS: atom_id res chain seq x y z
N MET A 1 -13.48 15.67 -15.30
CA MET A 1 -12.80 15.47 -14.01
C MET A 1 -13.13 14.12 -13.36
N SER A 2 -14.12 13.36 -13.82
CA SER A 2 -14.47 12.04 -13.26
C SER A 2 -13.53 10.89 -13.66
N HIS A 3 -12.94 10.93 -14.86
CA HIS A 3 -12.06 9.84 -15.33
C HIS A 3 -10.74 9.74 -14.53
N LEU A 4 -10.11 10.88 -14.20
CA LEU A 4 -8.84 10.89 -13.45
C LEU A 4 -8.96 10.22 -12.07
N ASN A 5 -10.06 10.42 -11.35
CA ASN A 5 -10.27 9.84 -10.02
C ASN A 5 -10.55 8.33 -10.09
N ASN A 6 -11.26 7.87 -11.12
CA ASN A 6 -11.53 6.44 -11.32
C ASN A 6 -10.26 5.67 -11.67
N ASP A 7 -9.37 6.28 -12.48
CA ASP A 7 -8.09 5.67 -12.86
C ASP A 7 -7.14 5.59 -11.65
N LEU A 8 -7.11 6.63 -10.79
CA LEU A 8 -6.27 6.64 -9.58
C LEU A 8 -6.71 5.58 -8.56
N ARG A 9 -8.01 5.48 -8.27
CA ARG A 9 -8.53 4.45 -7.35
C ARG A 9 -8.24 3.04 -7.86
N ALA A 10 -8.36 2.82 -9.18
CA ALA A 10 -8.03 1.54 -9.80
C ALA A 10 -6.54 1.17 -9.61
N ASP A 11 -5.64 2.14 -9.76
CA ASP A 11 -4.21 1.93 -9.50
C ASP A 11 -3.95 1.55 -8.02
N PHE A 12 -4.62 2.17 -7.06
CA PHE A 12 -4.53 1.79 -5.64
C PHE A 12 -5.00 0.36 -5.39
N VAL A 13 -6.15 -0.03 -5.95
CA VAL A 13 -6.68 -1.39 -5.84
C VAL A 13 -5.70 -2.40 -6.45
N GLU A 14 -5.16 -2.11 -7.64
CA GLU A 14 -4.21 -3.00 -8.32
C GLU A 14 -2.90 -3.17 -7.53
N ALA A 15 -2.38 -2.10 -6.90
CA ALA A 15 -1.22 -2.21 -6.03
C ALA A 15 -1.52 -3.01 -4.75
N LEU A 16 -2.69 -2.79 -4.15
CA LEU A 16 -3.12 -3.47 -2.93
C LEU A 16 -3.32 -4.98 -3.11
N GLU A 17 -3.71 -5.46 -4.29
CA GLU A 17 -3.83 -6.91 -4.55
C GLU A 17 -2.53 -7.65 -4.22
N GLU A 18 -1.39 -7.15 -4.71
CA GLU A 18 -0.10 -7.76 -4.45
C GLU A 18 0.38 -7.50 -3.01
N ILE A 19 0.31 -6.24 -2.55
CA ILE A 19 0.83 -5.85 -1.24
C ILE A 19 0.09 -6.56 -0.11
N SER A 20 -1.25 -6.65 -0.18
CA SER A 20 -2.05 -7.35 0.83
C SER A 20 -1.79 -8.86 0.82
N THR A 21 -1.55 -9.44 -0.36
CA THR A 21 -1.15 -10.85 -0.49
C THR A 21 0.20 -11.10 0.18
N LEU A 22 1.20 -10.25 -0.08
CA LEU A 22 2.53 -10.34 0.55
C LEU A 22 2.46 -10.13 2.06
N MET A 23 1.64 -9.18 2.52
CA MET A 23 1.41 -8.92 3.94
C MET A 23 0.79 -10.14 4.62
N SER A 24 -0.26 -10.74 4.04
CA SER A 24 -0.89 -11.96 4.56
C SER A 24 0.13 -13.11 4.66
N ILE A 25 0.96 -13.31 3.64
CA ILE A 25 2.03 -14.32 3.65
C ILE A 25 3.02 -14.04 4.79
N ALA A 26 3.39 -12.77 5.01
CA ALA A 26 4.32 -12.40 6.06
C ALA A 26 3.76 -12.69 7.47
N TYR A 27 2.48 -12.37 7.72
CA TYR A 27 1.80 -12.75 8.97
C TYR A 27 1.70 -14.27 9.14
N ASP A 28 1.30 -15.00 8.09
CA ASP A 28 1.15 -16.46 8.14
C ASP A 28 2.49 -17.17 8.42
N GLN A 29 3.59 -16.68 7.82
CA GLN A 29 4.92 -17.24 8.02
C GLN A 29 5.48 -16.98 9.41
N LEU A 30 5.17 -15.82 9.99
CA LEU A 30 5.63 -15.46 11.33
C LEU A 30 4.80 -16.16 12.42
N GLY A 31 3.49 -16.33 12.19
CA GLY A 31 2.55 -16.79 13.20
C GLY A 31 2.28 -15.70 14.24
N PRO A 32 2.21 -16.02 15.55
CA PRO A 32 2.04 -15.02 16.60
C PRO A 32 3.13 -13.95 16.51
N VAL A 33 2.73 -12.70 16.30
CA VAL A 33 3.65 -11.58 16.08
C VAL A 33 4.22 -11.10 17.42
N PRO A 34 5.56 -11.12 17.61
CA PRO A 34 6.18 -10.52 18.79
C PRO A 34 5.98 -9.00 18.84
N GLU A 35 5.82 -8.43 20.04
CA GLU A 35 5.59 -6.98 20.22
C GLU A 35 6.71 -6.10 19.65
N ASP A 36 7.94 -6.61 19.58
CA ASP A 36 9.13 -5.91 19.05
C ASP A 36 9.35 -6.13 17.55
N HIS A 37 8.47 -6.86 16.88
CA HIS A 37 8.56 -7.15 15.45
C HIS A 37 7.95 -6.02 14.60
N ALA A 38 8.48 -5.80 13.38
CA ALA A 38 7.96 -4.79 12.45
C ALA A 38 6.46 -4.97 12.13
N LEU A 39 6.02 -6.22 11.94
CA LEU A 39 4.59 -6.55 11.75
C LEU A 39 3.68 -6.23 12.95
N ALA A 40 4.22 -5.95 14.14
CA ALA A 40 3.41 -5.51 15.28
C ALA A 40 3.04 -4.02 15.20
N GLN A 41 3.61 -3.27 14.25
CA GLN A 41 3.31 -1.86 14.08
C GLN A 41 1.86 -1.65 13.65
N ALA A 42 1.25 -0.59 14.19
CA ALA A 42 -0.15 -0.29 13.95
C ALA A 42 -0.44 -0.03 12.46
N GLY A 43 -1.60 -0.51 12.01
CA GLY A 43 -2.08 -0.26 10.65
C GLY A 43 -1.44 -1.12 9.56
N LEU A 44 -0.62 -2.12 9.90
CA LEU A 44 -0.13 -3.11 8.92
C LEU A 44 -1.13 -4.25 8.69
N GLU A 45 -1.73 -4.79 9.75
CA GLU A 45 -2.65 -5.94 9.66
C GLU A 45 -3.90 -5.62 8.83
N ASN A 46 -4.52 -4.47 9.10
CA ASN A 46 -5.69 -3.96 8.37
C ASN A 46 -5.31 -2.87 7.36
N GLY A 47 -4.05 -2.82 6.93
CA GLY A 47 -3.53 -1.72 6.10
C GLY A 47 -4.26 -1.54 4.78
N GLY A 48 -4.72 -2.62 4.15
CA GLY A 48 -5.49 -2.53 2.91
C GLY A 48 -6.84 -1.81 3.08
N GLU A 49 -7.54 -2.04 4.19
CA GLU A 49 -8.79 -1.35 4.52
C GLU A 49 -8.54 0.13 4.79
N ILE A 50 -7.48 0.45 5.54
CA ILE A 50 -7.07 1.82 5.85
C ILE A 50 -6.75 2.60 4.56
N VAL A 51 -5.97 2.00 3.65
CA VAL A 51 -5.63 2.64 2.37
C VAL A 51 -6.89 2.95 1.56
N LEU A 52 -7.82 1.99 1.44
CA LEU A 52 -9.05 2.20 0.68
C LEU A 52 -9.94 3.26 1.32
N ASP A 53 -10.03 3.30 2.64
CA ASP A 53 -10.77 4.35 3.37
C ASP A 53 -10.22 5.74 3.06
N TYR A 54 -8.89 5.93 3.10
CA TYR A 54 -8.26 7.19 2.71
C TYR A 54 -8.54 7.55 1.24
N VAL A 55 -8.48 6.58 0.32
CA VAL A 55 -8.81 6.83 -1.09
C VAL A 55 -10.25 7.29 -1.25
N ASP A 56 -11.20 6.61 -0.59
CA ASP A 56 -12.63 6.91 -0.67
C ASP A 56 -12.99 8.26 0.01
N HIS A 57 -12.16 8.72 0.96
CA HIS A 57 -12.27 10.03 1.61
C HIS A 57 -11.49 11.17 0.93
N ASN A 58 -10.95 10.96 -0.28
CA ASN A 58 -10.13 11.93 -1.04
C ASN A 58 -8.77 12.27 -0.39
N GLU A 59 -8.26 11.39 0.45
CA GLU A 59 -6.97 11.51 1.14
C GLU A 59 -5.89 10.66 0.42
N ALA A 60 -5.88 10.67 -0.91
CA ALA A 60 -5.03 9.79 -1.72
C ALA A 60 -3.52 9.96 -1.47
N GLY A 61 -3.06 11.15 -1.02
CA GLY A 61 -1.68 11.34 -0.58
C GLY A 61 -1.33 10.52 0.65
N VAL A 62 -2.21 10.55 1.66
CA VAL A 62 -2.08 9.75 2.90
C VAL A 62 -2.22 8.27 2.58
N ALA A 63 -3.15 7.90 1.69
CA ALA A 63 -3.27 6.54 1.19
C ALA A 63 -1.97 6.03 0.57
N PHE A 64 -1.29 6.86 -0.22
CA PHE A 64 -0.02 6.48 -0.85
C PHE A 64 1.11 6.32 0.17
N GLU A 65 1.19 7.21 1.16
CA GLU A 65 2.16 7.08 2.27
C GLU A 65 1.94 5.81 3.08
N HIS A 66 0.69 5.50 3.41
CA HIS A 66 0.35 4.27 4.13
C HIS A 66 0.68 3.01 3.32
N LEU A 67 0.45 3.06 2.01
CA LEU A 67 0.78 1.97 1.11
C LEU A 67 2.30 1.75 0.98
N LEU A 68 3.11 2.82 0.99
CA LEU A 68 4.57 2.70 1.05
C LEU A 68 5.05 2.19 2.41
N TYR A 69 4.43 2.65 3.49
CA TYR A 69 4.68 2.15 4.85
C TYR A 69 4.45 0.63 4.96
N MET A 70 3.36 0.11 4.38
CA MET A 70 3.10 -1.34 4.31
C MET A 70 4.21 -2.13 3.61
N ILE A 71 4.93 -1.51 2.67
CA ILE A 71 6.03 -2.15 1.95
C ILE A 71 7.34 -2.00 2.73
N ASP A 72 7.63 -0.82 3.26
CA ASP A 72 8.94 -0.50 3.83
C ASP A 72 9.14 -1.01 5.26
N GLU A 73 8.08 -1.08 6.05
CA GLU A 73 8.17 -1.49 7.45
C GLU A 73 8.51 -2.99 7.60
N PRO A 74 7.83 -3.94 6.91
CA PRO A 74 8.20 -5.36 6.89
C PRO A 74 9.07 -5.76 5.68
N PRO A 75 9.97 -4.89 5.22
CA PRO A 75 10.58 -4.81 3.87
C PRO A 75 10.06 -5.81 2.81
N LEU A 76 8.83 -5.60 2.32
CA LEU A 76 8.22 -6.45 1.28
C LEU A 76 8.92 -6.27 -0.07
N VAL A 77 9.19 -7.39 -0.74
CA VAL A 77 9.70 -7.40 -2.11
C VAL A 77 8.52 -7.45 -3.07
N VAL A 78 8.14 -6.29 -3.60
CA VAL A 78 7.08 -6.16 -4.61
C VAL A 78 7.62 -6.33 -6.03
N SER A 79 6.76 -6.77 -6.94
CA SER A 79 7.07 -7.01 -8.34
C SER A 79 7.33 -5.73 -9.13
N GLU A 80 8.02 -5.83 -10.26
CA GLU A 80 8.17 -4.71 -11.21
C GLU A 80 6.81 -4.17 -11.69
N LYS A 81 5.78 -5.02 -11.74
CA LYS A 81 4.42 -4.60 -12.11
C LYS A 81 3.87 -3.66 -11.04
N CYS A 82 3.96 -4.05 -9.77
CA CYS A 82 3.57 -3.20 -8.64
C CYS A 82 4.37 -1.90 -8.62
N ILE A 83 5.69 -1.94 -8.79
CA ILE A 83 6.54 -0.73 -8.87
C ILE A 83 6.05 0.24 -9.96
N LYS A 84 5.67 -0.28 -11.14
CA LYS A 84 5.12 0.56 -12.22
C LYS A 84 3.78 1.20 -11.82
N ILE A 85 2.92 0.49 -11.09
CA ILE A 85 1.64 1.01 -10.57
C ILE A 85 1.91 2.11 -9.54
N LEU A 86 2.80 1.86 -8.56
CA LEU A 86 3.22 2.84 -7.55
C LEU A 86 3.75 4.13 -8.20
N ALA A 87 4.56 4.00 -9.25
CA ALA A 87 5.06 5.15 -10.00
C ALA A 87 3.94 5.94 -10.71
N ARG A 88 2.87 5.28 -11.20
CA ARG A 88 1.70 5.95 -11.76
C ARG A 88 0.92 6.72 -10.69
N ILE A 89 0.72 6.12 -9.52
CA ILE A 89 0.07 6.77 -8.37
C ILE A 89 0.87 8.01 -7.96
N ALA A 90 2.17 7.85 -7.71
CA ALA A 90 3.07 8.96 -7.34
C ALA A 90 3.03 10.10 -8.35
N LYS A 91 3.10 9.78 -9.65
CA LYS A 91 3.00 10.76 -10.74
C LYS A 91 1.67 11.51 -10.73
N SER A 92 0.57 10.81 -10.50
CA SER A 92 -0.77 11.40 -10.44
C SER A 92 -0.92 12.34 -9.24
N LEU A 93 -0.32 11.98 -8.10
CA LEU A 93 -0.29 12.76 -6.87
C LEU A 93 0.79 13.85 -6.85
N LYS A 94 1.70 13.87 -7.83
CA LYS A 94 2.91 14.71 -7.88
C LYS A 94 3.80 14.53 -6.65
N MET A 95 3.84 13.31 -6.12
CA MET A 95 4.66 12.94 -4.97
C MET A 95 5.98 12.30 -5.45
N PRO A 96 7.08 12.47 -4.70
CA PRO A 96 8.33 11.78 -5.01
C PRO A 96 8.16 10.28 -4.79
N PHE A 97 8.75 9.48 -5.67
CA PHE A 97 8.84 8.03 -5.53
C PHE A 97 10.13 7.54 -6.17
N THR A 98 10.93 6.83 -5.39
CA THR A 98 12.22 6.27 -5.81
C THR A 98 12.31 4.83 -5.33
N ARG A 99 12.16 3.87 -6.24
CA ARG A 99 12.37 2.44 -6.04
C ARG A 99 12.93 1.82 -7.32
#